data_AF-A0A069CZF7-F1
#
_entry.id   AF-A0A069CZF7-F1
#
_cell.length_a   1.000
_cell.length_b   1.000
_cell.length_c   1.000
_cell.angle_alpha   90.00
_cell.angle_beta   90.00
_cell.angle_gamma   90.00
#
_symmetry.space_group_name_H-M   'P 1'
#
loop_
_entity.id
_entity.type
_entity.pdbx_description
1 polymer ?
#
loop_
_entity_poly.entity_id
_entity_poly.type
_entity_poly.pdbx_seq_one_letter_code
_entity_poly.pdbx_strand_id
1 'polypeptide(L)'
;MNNKFIKRLDWYIIKKFLGTYVFAIALIISIAVVFDFNEKMDKFMTNEAPWKAIIFDYYMNFIPYFANLFSPLFVFIAVIFFTSKLAENSEIIAMFSTGMSFKRLMRPYMISAGIIALVTFGLGSYVIPKGSVKRLNFEDRYYKKRKATSVRNVQLEVDSGVIAYIERYEDYNKTGYRFSLDKFVDKKLVSHLTARSISYDTTAVNKWIIKDYMIRELHGMKEKITRGETLDSTIVMQPTDFLIMKNQQEVLTSPQLGRT
;
A
#
# COMPACT_ATOMS: atom_id res chain seq x y z
N MET A 1 19.93 -35.56 -33.14
CA MET A 1 18.84 -35.41 -32.15
C MET A 1 18.63 -33.93 -31.87
N ASN A 2 17.61 -33.30 -32.47
CA ASN A 2 17.33 -31.88 -32.24
C ASN A 2 16.59 -31.72 -30.90
N ASN A 3 17.36 -31.50 -29.83
CA ASN A 3 16.85 -31.38 -28.47
C ASN A 3 16.23 -29.99 -28.24
N LYS A 4 15.16 -29.67 -28.97
CA LYS A 4 14.34 -28.50 -28.64
C LYS A 4 13.58 -28.79 -27.35
N PHE A 5 14.02 -28.16 -26.26
CA PHE A 5 13.35 -28.23 -24.95
C PHE A 5 11.86 -27.85 -25.07
N ILE A 6 11.53 -26.90 -25.95
CA ILE A 6 10.17 -26.42 -26.26
C ILE A 6 9.79 -26.86 -27.69
N LYS A 7 8.71 -27.65 -27.79
CA LYS A 7 8.15 -28.16 -29.05
C LYS A 7 6.98 -27.27 -29.52
N ARG A 8 6.49 -27.51 -30.75
CA ARG A 8 5.35 -26.75 -31.33
C ARG A 8 4.11 -26.78 -30.43
N LEU A 9 3.82 -27.93 -29.82
CA LEU A 9 2.72 -28.10 -28.88
C LEU A 9 2.88 -27.26 -27.62
N ASP A 10 4.11 -27.17 -27.09
CA ASP A 10 4.41 -26.36 -25.91
C ASP A 10 4.14 -24.88 -26.21
N TRP A 11 4.57 -24.40 -27.38
CA TRP A 11 4.24 -23.03 -27.84
C TRP A 11 2.71 -22.89 -27.97
N TYR A 12 2.03 -23.79 -28.68
CA TYR A 12 0.58 -23.71 -28.83
C TYR A 12 -0.17 -23.56 -27.49
N ILE A 13 0.20 -24.35 -26.48
CA ILE A 13 -0.36 -24.25 -25.13
C ILE A 13 -0.02 -22.89 -24.49
N ILE A 14 1.24 -22.46 -24.51
CA ILE A 14 1.68 -21.17 -23.94
C ILE A 14 0.92 -20.00 -24.59
N LYS A 15 0.80 -19.98 -25.92
CA LYS A 15 0.13 -18.90 -26.65
C LYS A 15 -1.34 -18.81 -26.27
N LYS A 16 -2.03 -19.95 -26.27
CA LYS A 16 -3.46 -19.95 -25.96
C LYS A 16 -3.71 -19.62 -24.49
N PHE A 17 -2.94 -20.21 -23.58
CA PHE A 17 -3.07 -19.94 -22.16
C PHE A 17 -2.80 -18.46 -21.81
N LEU A 18 -1.66 -17.91 -22.26
CA LEU A 18 -1.36 -16.48 -22.05
C LEU A 18 -2.36 -15.57 -22.75
N GLY A 19 -2.80 -15.94 -23.95
CA GLY A 19 -3.83 -15.21 -24.68
C GLY A 19 -5.16 -15.16 -23.92
N THR A 20 -5.62 -16.30 -23.39
CA THR A 20 -6.82 -16.37 -22.54
C THR A 20 -6.66 -15.53 -21.27
N TYR A 21 -5.50 -15.61 -20.61
CA TYR A 21 -5.22 -14.81 -19.42
C TYR A 21 -5.27 -13.29 -19.70
N VAL A 22 -4.55 -12.82 -20.73
CA VAL A 22 -4.52 -11.40 -21.09
C VAL A 22 -5.89 -10.90 -21.52
N PHE A 23 -6.63 -11.71 -22.30
CA PHE A 23 -7.99 -11.37 -22.71
C PHE A 23 -8.93 -11.23 -21.52
N ALA A 24 -8.90 -12.20 -20.59
CA ALA A 24 -9.76 -12.18 -19.43
C ALA A 24 -9.44 -11.02 -18.48
N ILE A 25 -8.15 -10.71 -18.28
CA ILE A 25 -7.70 -9.50 -17.55
C ILE A 25 -8.19 -8.23 -18.25
N ALA A 26 -8.02 -8.11 -19.57
CA ALA A 26 -8.43 -6.92 -20.29
C ALA A 26 -9.95 -6.69 -20.18
N LEU A 27 -10.75 -7.76 -20.23
CA LEU A 27 -12.20 -7.70 -20.10
C LEU A 27 -12.63 -7.20 -18.71
N ILE A 28 -12.09 -7.79 -17.63
CA ILE A 28 -12.46 -7.35 -16.27
C ILE A 28 -11.97 -5.93 -15.97
N ILE A 29 -10.79 -5.56 -16.48
CA ILE A 29 -10.25 -4.21 -16.30
C ILE A 29 -11.11 -3.18 -17.04
N SER A 30 -11.61 -3.52 -18.24
CA SER A 30 -12.53 -2.64 -18.97
C SER A 30 -13.80 -2.37 -18.16
N ILE A 31 -14.36 -3.42 -17.56
CA ILE A 31 -15.52 -3.30 -16.66
C ILE A 31 -15.17 -2.43 -15.44
N ALA A 32 -14.04 -2.71 -14.78
CA ALA A 32 -13.60 -1.96 -13.60
C ALA A 32 -13.40 -0.47 -13.89
N VAL A 33 -12.83 -0.13 -15.05
CA VAL A 33 -12.64 1.26 -15.48
C VAL A 33 -13.97 1.97 -15.68
N VAL A 34 -14.95 1.31 -16.31
CA VAL A 34 -16.28 1.90 -16.53
C VAL A 34 -16.99 2.16 -15.20
N PHE A 35 -16.97 1.20 -14.27
CA PHE A 35 -17.56 1.37 -12.94
C PHE A 35 -16.87 2.49 -12.15
N ASP A 36 -15.53 2.50 -12.10
CA ASP A 36 -14.76 3.52 -11.37
C ASP A 36 -14.99 4.91 -11.97
N PHE A 37 -15.07 5.00 -13.31
CA PHE A 37 -15.38 6.25 -13.99
C PHE A 37 -16.76 6.75 -13.63
N ASN A 38 -17.78 5.88 -13.67
CA ASN A 38 -19.15 6.26 -13.35
C ASN A 38 -19.28 6.74 -11.90
N GLU A 39 -18.64 6.08 -10.93
CA GLU A 39 -18.68 6.47 -9.51
C GLU A 39 -18.00 7.83 -9.25
N LYS A 40 -16.98 8.18 -10.05
CA LYS A 40 -16.11 9.35 -9.79
C LYS A 40 -16.38 10.54 -10.70
N MET A 41 -17.15 10.35 -11.77
CA MET A 41 -17.44 11.38 -12.79
C MET A 41 -17.93 12.69 -12.17
N ASP A 42 -18.94 12.63 -11.30
CA ASP A 42 -19.52 13.83 -10.67
C ASP A 42 -18.49 14.65 -9.88
N LYS A 43 -17.59 13.97 -9.17
CA LYS A 43 -16.53 14.61 -8.37
C LYS A 43 -15.41 15.16 -9.25
N PHE A 44 -15.04 14.47 -10.34
CA PHE A 44 -14.06 14.97 -11.29
C PHE A 44 -14.56 16.21 -12.02
N MET A 45 -15.85 16.26 -12.36
CA MET A 45 -16.49 17.44 -12.94
C MET A 45 -16.54 18.60 -11.96
N THR A 46 -16.93 18.34 -10.70
CA THR A 46 -17.02 19.38 -9.66
C THR A 46 -15.66 20.01 -9.32
N ASN A 47 -14.58 19.23 -9.39
CA ASN A 47 -13.21 19.70 -9.09
C ASN A 47 -12.41 20.11 -10.33
N GLU A 48 -13.07 20.28 -11.50
CA GLU A 48 -12.46 20.72 -12.76
C GLU A 48 -11.20 19.92 -13.16
N ALA A 49 -11.23 18.60 -12.96
CA ALA A 49 -10.10 17.75 -13.27
C ALA A 49 -9.81 17.70 -14.79
N PRO A 50 -8.58 18.01 -15.25
CA PRO A 50 -8.28 17.95 -16.68
C PRO A 50 -8.40 16.52 -17.22
N TRP A 51 -9.07 16.34 -18.36
CA TRP A 51 -9.21 15.03 -19.03
C TRP A 51 -7.89 14.29 -19.25
N LYS A 52 -6.82 15.03 -19.60
CA LYS A 52 -5.48 14.45 -19.73
C LYS A 52 -4.97 13.87 -18.41
N ALA A 53 -5.20 14.54 -17.29
CA ALA A 53 -4.76 14.07 -15.99
C ALA A 53 -5.59 12.85 -15.54
N ILE A 54 -6.90 12.83 -15.80
CA ILE A 54 -7.76 11.65 -15.54
C ILE A 54 -7.22 10.41 -16.30
N ILE A 55 -6.87 10.55 -17.57
CA ILE A 55 -6.41 9.42 -18.38
C ILE A 55 -4.99 8.99 -18.00
N PHE A 56 -4.04 9.93 -17.96
CA PHE A 56 -2.62 9.62 -17.85
C PHE A 56 -2.09 9.57 -16.42
N ASP A 57 -2.64 10.36 -15.50
CA ASP A 57 -2.18 10.36 -14.10
C ASP A 57 -2.97 9.37 -13.25
N TYR A 58 -4.24 9.14 -13.59
CA TYR A 58 -5.11 8.25 -12.85
C TYR A 58 -5.29 6.88 -13.52
N TYR A 59 -5.93 6.77 -14.70
CA TYR A 59 -6.26 5.46 -15.29
C TYR A 59 -5.05 4.66 -15.77
N MET A 60 -4.00 5.32 -16.29
CA MET A 60 -2.74 4.65 -16.66
C MET A 60 -2.08 3.94 -15.47
N ASN A 61 -2.26 4.45 -14.25
CA ASN A 61 -1.73 3.84 -13.03
C ASN A 61 -2.74 2.89 -12.36
N PHE A 62 -4.04 3.12 -12.56
CA PHE A 62 -5.12 2.24 -12.14
C PHE A 62 -5.03 0.86 -12.80
N ILE A 63 -4.85 0.82 -14.13
CA ILE A 63 -4.88 -0.43 -14.90
C ILE A 63 -3.82 -1.44 -14.42
N PRO A 64 -2.51 -1.10 -14.32
CA PRO A 64 -1.50 -2.02 -13.83
C PRO A 64 -1.74 -2.49 -12.39
N TYR A 65 -2.25 -1.61 -11.53
CA TYR A 65 -2.57 -1.93 -10.14
C TYR A 65 -3.65 -3.01 -10.06
N PHE A 66 -4.80 -2.78 -10.71
CA PHE A 66 -5.91 -3.73 -10.68
C PHE A 66 -5.61 -5.01 -11.48
N ALA A 67 -4.83 -4.91 -12.56
CA ALA A 67 -4.39 -6.09 -13.31
C ALA A 67 -3.51 -7.01 -12.46
N ASN A 68 -2.64 -6.45 -11.61
CA ASN A 68 -1.83 -7.23 -10.68
C ASN A 68 -2.69 -7.82 -9.55
N LEU A 69 -3.59 -7.01 -8.96
CA LEU A 69 -4.50 -7.44 -7.91
C LEU A 69 -5.38 -8.63 -8.34
N PHE A 70 -5.93 -8.58 -9.55
CA PHE A 70 -6.79 -9.65 -10.08
C PHE A 70 -6.01 -10.79 -10.73
N SER A 71 -4.69 -10.65 -10.94
CA SER A 71 -3.88 -11.64 -11.64
C SER A 71 -4.04 -13.07 -11.08
N PRO A 72 -3.95 -13.34 -9.77
CA PRO A 72 -4.06 -14.71 -9.24
C PRO A 72 -5.40 -15.38 -9.57
N LEU A 73 -6.49 -14.63 -9.47
CA LEU A 73 -7.84 -15.11 -9.79
C LEU A 73 -7.96 -15.44 -11.28
N PHE A 74 -7.47 -14.56 -12.15
CA PHE A 74 -7.59 -14.75 -13.59
C PHE A 74 -6.61 -15.76 -14.17
N VAL A 75 -5.45 -15.97 -13.52
CA VAL A 75 -4.58 -17.12 -13.81
C VAL A 75 -5.36 -18.42 -13.61
N PHE A 76 -6.05 -18.56 -12.47
CA PHE A 76 -6.84 -19.74 -12.17
C PHE A 76 -7.96 -19.97 -13.19
N ILE A 77 -8.74 -18.92 -13.50
CA ILE A 77 -9.81 -18.98 -14.50
C ILE A 77 -9.25 -19.33 -15.88
N ALA A 78 -8.14 -18.71 -16.29
CA ALA A 78 -7.51 -18.98 -17.57
C ALA A 78 -7.02 -20.43 -17.67
N VAL A 79 -6.47 -21.01 -16.59
CA VAL A 79 -6.01 -22.42 -16.57
C VAL A 79 -7.20 -23.33 -16.78
N ILE A 80 -8.28 -23.13 -16.01
CA ILE A 80 -9.49 -23.96 -16.10
C ILE A 80 -10.09 -23.85 -17.49
N PHE A 81 -10.39 -22.63 -17.94
CA PHE A 81 -11.06 -22.39 -19.21
C PHE A 81 -10.27 -22.97 -20.39
N PHE A 82 -8.97 -22.71 -20.44
CA PHE A 82 -8.12 -23.22 -21.51
C PHE A 82 -8.03 -24.75 -21.49
N THR A 83 -7.84 -25.35 -20.31
CA THR A 83 -7.75 -26.81 -20.17
C THR A 83 -9.07 -27.48 -20.54
N SER A 84 -10.20 -26.92 -20.12
CA SER A 84 -11.53 -27.38 -20.53
C SER A 84 -11.71 -27.34 -22.05
N LYS A 85 -11.21 -26.28 -22.72
CA LYS A 85 -11.31 -26.18 -24.18
C LYS A 85 -10.46 -27.22 -24.90
N LEU A 86 -9.25 -27.51 -24.40
CA LEU A 86 -8.43 -28.61 -24.93
C LEU A 86 -9.10 -29.97 -24.73
N ALA A 87 -9.77 -30.18 -23.60
CA ALA A 87 -10.49 -31.41 -23.32
C ALA A 87 -11.71 -31.59 -24.24
N GLU A 88 -12.51 -30.53 -24.42
CA GLU A 88 -13.69 -30.50 -25.30
C GLU A 88 -13.32 -30.82 -26.75
N ASN A 89 -12.22 -30.25 -27.24
CA ASN A 89 -11.69 -30.52 -28.58
C ASN A 89 -11.00 -31.89 -28.70
N SER A 90 -11.02 -32.73 -27.66
CA SER A 90 -10.30 -34.01 -27.57
C SER A 90 -8.77 -33.91 -27.78
N GLU A 91 -8.19 -32.70 -27.68
CA GLU A 91 -6.74 -32.48 -27.84
C GLU A 91 -5.96 -33.17 -26.71
N ILE A 92 -6.48 -33.12 -25.47
CA ILE A 92 -5.88 -33.80 -24.29
C ILE A 92 -5.85 -35.32 -24.49
N ILE A 93 -6.96 -35.90 -24.97
CA ILE A 93 -7.08 -37.34 -25.19
C ILE A 93 -6.10 -37.79 -26.28
N ALA A 94 -6.00 -37.03 -27.39
CA ALA A 94 -5.06 -37.30 -28.47
C ALA A 94 -3.58 -37.20 -28.03
N MET A 95 -3.26 -36.25 -27.15
CA MET A 95 -1.93 -36.15 -26.55
C MET A 95 -1.59 -37.38 -25.71
N PHE A 96 -2.52 -37.85 -24.87
CA PHE A 96 -2.28 -39.04 -24.04
C PHE A 96 -2.22 -40.35 -24.86
N SER A 97 -3.05 -40.49 -25.89
CA SER A 97 -3.05 -41.69 -26.75
C SER A 97 -1.76 -41.85 -27.56
N THR A 98 -1.04 -40.74 -27.82
CA THR A 98 0.28 -40.74 -28.48
C THR A 98 1.45 -40.96 -27.50
N GLY A 99 1.16 -41.28 -26.24
CA GLY A 99 2.17 -41.59 -25.21
C GLY A 99 2.75 -40.37 -24.49
N MET A 100 2.12 -39.19 -24.60
CA MET A 100 2.59 -38.02 -23.85
C MET A 100 2.34 -38.19 -22.35
N SER A 101 3.39 -38.13 -21.53
CA SER A 101 3.21 -38.10 -20.07
C SER A 101 2.50 -36.83 -19.58
N PHE A 102 1.72 -36.94 -18.50
CA PHE A 102 1.12 -35.78 -17.80
C PHE A 102 2.16 -34.73 -17.38
N LYS A 103 3.35 -35.17 -16.92
CA LYS A 103 4.46 -34.28 -16.57
C LYS A 103 4.94 -33.43 -17.75
N ARG A 104 4.90 -33.94 -18.99
CA ARG A 104 5.24 -33.17 -20.20
C ARG A 104 4.19 -32.11 -20.49
N LEU A 105 2.90 -32.46 -20.37
CA LEU A 105 1.78 -31.54 -20.54
C LEU A 105 1.83 -30.38 -19.54
N MET A 106 2.26 -30.62 -18.30
CA MET A 106 2.38 -29.57 -17.27
C MET A 106 3.49 -28.54 -17.53
N ARG A 107 4.55 -28.89 -18.27
CA ARG A 107 5.70 -27.99 -18.52
C ARG A 107 5.30 -26.64 -19.15
N PRO A 108 4.55 -26.57 -20.25
CA PRO A 108 4.13 -25.29 -20.82
C PRO A 108 3.23 -24.46 -19.89
N TYR A 109 2.43 -25.09 -19.03
CA TYR A 109 1.68 -24.38 -17.98
C TYR A 109 2.63 -23.75 -16.95
N MET A 110 3.64 -24.48 -16.48
CA MET A 110 4.63 -23.96 -15.53
C MET A 110 5.46 -22.82 -16.12
N ILE A 111 5.86 -22.92 -17.40
CA ILE A 111 6.55 -21.84 -18.10
C ILE A 111 5.66 -20.60 -18.16
N SER A 112 4.39 -20.77 -18.51
CA SER A 112 3.44 -19.64 -18.59
C SER A 112 3.18 -19.01 -17.23
N ALA A 113 3.02 -19.82 -16.18
CA ALA A 113 2.89 -19.33 -14.81
C ALA A 113 4.14 -18.57 -14.37
N GLY A 114 5.34 -19.05 -14.73
CA GLY A 114 6.60 -18.34 -14.49
C GLY A 114 6.66 -16.98 -15.20
N ILE A 115 6.22 -16.89 -16.46
CA ILE A 115 6.13 -15.63 -17.19
C ILE A 115 5.18 -14.66 -16.47
N ILE A 116 3.98 -15.12 -16.09
CA ILE A 116 3.01 -14.28 -15.39
C ILE A 116 3.59 -13.82 -14.04
N ALA A 117 4.20 -14.72 -13.28
CA ALA A 117 4.82 -14.41 -11.99
C ALA A 117 5.94 -13.35 -12.12
N LEU A 118 6.80 -13.45 -13.14
CA LEU A 118 7.85 -12.46 -13.39
C LEU A 118 7.25 -11.09 -13.74
N VAL A 119 6.20 -11.06 -14.56
CA VAL A 119 5.52 -9.82 -14.95
C VAL A 119 4.80 -9.20 -13.76
N THR A 120 4.04 -9.95 -12.98
CA THR A 120 3.34 -9.44 -11.80
C THR A 120 4.32 -9.01 -10.72
N PHE A 121 5.42 -9.72 -10.53
CA PHE A 121 6.48 -9.31 -9.63
C PHE A 121 7.14 -8.00 -10.08
N GLY A 122 7.47 -7.86 -11.37
CA GLY A 122 8.03 -6.63 -11.93
C GLY A 122 7.09 -5.44 -11.81
N LEU A 123 5.79 -5.65 -12.09
CA LEU A 123 4.75 -4.64 -11.91
C LEU A 123 4.62 -4.23 -10.44
N GLY A 124 4.50 -5.19 -9.53
CA GLY A 124 4.32 -4.95 -8.09
C GLY A 124 5.53 -4.30 -7.43
N SER A 125 6.74 -4.64 -7.87
CA SER A 125 7.97 -4.13 -7.24
C SER A 125 8.36 -2.74 -7.73
N TYR A 126 8.12 -2.41 -9.01
CA TYR A 126 8.68 -1.21 -9.63
C TYR A 126 7.66 -0.26 -10.26
N VAL A 127 6.64 -0.79 -10.93
CA VAL A 127 5.69 0.04 -11.71
C VAL A 127 4.57 0.56 -10.82
N ILE A 128 3.98 -0.33 -10.03
CA ILE A 128 2.83 -0.03 -9.18
C ILE A 128 3.18 1.02 -8.12
N PRO A 129 4.26 0.91 -7.32
CA PRO A 129 4.54 1.89 -6.27
C PRO A 129 4.71 3.31 -6.84
N LYS A 130 5.44 3.44 -7.96
CA LYS A 130 5.62 4.73 -8.65
C LYS A 130 4.31 5.29 -9.20
N GLY A 131 3.45 4.42 -9.73
CA GLY A 131 2.13 4.79 -10.24
C GLY A 131 1.14 5.15 -9.14
N SER A 132 1.16 4.43 -8.02
CA SER A 132 0.32 4.67 -6.85
C SER A 132 0.55 6.06 -6.28
N VAL A 133 1.80 6.54 -6.21
CA VAL A 133 2.09 7.93 -5.80
C VAL A 133 1.36 8.94 -6.69
N LYS A 134 1.45 8.77 -8.01
CA LYS A 134 0.78 9.67 -8.98
C LYS A 134 -0.74 9.60 -8.86
N ARG A 135 -1.30 8.39 -8.77
CA ARG A 135 -2.74 8.17 -8.60
C ARG A 135 -3.26 8.80 -7.31
N LEU A 136 -2.56 8.61 -6.19
CA LEU A 136 -2.94 9.16 -4.90
C LEU A 136 -2.83 10.69 -4.87
N ASN A 137 -1.77 11.26 -5.46
CA ASN A 137 -1.65 12.71 -5.60
C ASN A 137 -2.79 13.30 -6.46
N PHE A 138 -3.22 12.58 -7.50
CA PHE A 138 -4.37 12.96 -8.30
C PHE A 138 -5.68 12.90 -7.49
N GLU A 139 -5.91 11.81 -6.77
CA GLU A 139 -7.06 11.68 -5.86
C GLU A 139 -7.08 12.79 -4.80
N ASP A 140 -5.91 13.13 -4.23
CA ASP A 140 -5.75 14.20 -3.25
C ASP A 140 -6.16 15.57 -3.79
N ARG A 141 -5.88 15.82 -5.06
CA ARG A 141 -6.17 17.10 -5.71
C ARG A 141 -7.60 17.22 -6.19
N TYR A 142 -8.19 16.14 -6.70
CA TYR A 142 -9.43 16.19 -7.49
C TYR A 142 -10.56 15.29 -6.99
N TYR A 143 -10.38 14.50 -5.92
CA TYR A 143 -11.41 13.57 -5.46
C TYR A 143 -11.64 13.58 -3.95
N LYS A 144 -10.58 13.42 -3.15
CA LYS A 144 -10.61 13.47 -1.68
C LYS A 144 -9.32 14.11 -1.23
N LYS A 145 -9.33 15.32 -0.65
CA LYS A 145 -8.14 15.87 0.04
C LYS A 145 -7.78 14.96 1.23
N ARG A 146 -6.91 13.95 1.04
CA ARG A 146 -6.53 12.99 2.10
C ARG A 146 -5.26 13.38 2.85
N LYS A 147 -4.52 14.41 2.41
CA LYS A 147 -3.53 15.04 3.29
C LYS A 147 -4.26 15.63 4.49
N ALA A 148 -4.25 14.88 5.59
CA ALA A 148 -4.71 15.34 6.87
C ALA A 148 -3.83 16.52 7.27
N THR A 149 -4.29 17.75 7.00
CA THR A 149 -3.67 18.97 7.52
C THR A 149 -3.73 19.02 9.04
N SER A 150 -4.63 18.21 9.63
CA SER A 150 -4.65 17.91 11.04
C SER A 150 -5.07 16.47 11.31
N VAL A 151 -4.53 15.91 12.40
CA VAL A 151 -4.94 14.62 12.95
C VAL A 151 -5.40 14.82 14.39
N ARG A 152 -6.27 13.94 14.88
CA ARG A 152 -6.83 14.02 16.23
C ARG A 152 -6.63 12.72 16.98
N ASN A 153 -6.48 12.81 18.29
CA ASN A 153 -6.33 11.69 19.23
C ASN A 153 -5.22 10.72 18.81
N VAL A 154 -4.04 11.27 18.51
CA VAL A 154 -2.85 10.48 18.20
C VAL A 154 -2.32 9.88 19.48
N GLN A 155 -2.05 8.58 19.47
CA GLN A 155 -1.36 7.89 20.56
C GLN A 155 -0.28 7.00 19.98
N LEU A 156 0.95 7.11 20.50
CA LEU A 156 2.12 6.39 20.02
C LEU A 156 2.99 5.95 21.20
N GLU A 157 3.58 4.76 21.11
CA GLU A 157 4.68 4.37 21.97
C GLU A 157 5.98 4.88 21.33
N VAL A 158 6.63 5.84 22.00
CA VAL A 158 7.81 6.56 21.47
C VAL A 158 9.13 6.00 22.00
N ASP A 159 9.06 5.24 23.08
CA ASP A 159 10.17 4.46 23.66
C ASP A 159 9.55 3.34 24.51
N SER A 160 10.33 2.36 24.95
CA SER A 160 9.82 1.22 25.73
C SER A 160 9.08 1.68 26.98
N GLY A 161 7.76 1.49 27.00
CA GLY A 161 6.90 1.93 28.09
C GLY A 161 6.65 3.44 28.15
N VAL A 162 7.02 4.21 27.12
CA VAL A 162 6.76 5.66 27.03
C VAL A 162 5.70 5.93 25.97
N ILE A 163 4.55 6.43 26.39
CA ILE A 163 3.39 6.67 25.53
C ILE A 163 3.19 8.18 25.37
N ALA A 164 3.24 8.66 24.13
CA ALA A 164 2.88 10.01 23.75
C ALA A 164 1.41 10.06 23.30
N TYR A 165 0.70 11.10 23.72
CA TYR A 165 -0.66 11.40 23.25
C TYR A 165 -0.76 12.86 22.82
N ILE A 166 -1.44 13.10 21.69
CA ILE A 166 -1.73 14.43 21.16
C ILE A 166 -3.21 14.48 20.76
N GLU A 167 -4.00 15.36 21.39
CA GLU A 167 -5.43 15.47 21.06
C GLU A 167 -5.64 16.00 19.64
N ARG A 168 -4.85 16.99 19.21
CA ARG A 168 -4.91 17.55 17.87
C ARG A 168 -3.52 17.96 17.43
N TYR A 169 -3.11 17.55 16.24
CA TYR A 169 -1.89 18.01 15.61
C TYR A 169 -2.20 18.71 14.29
N GLU A 170 -1.48 19.78 13.99
CA GLU A 170 -1.59 20.57 12.76
C GLU A 170 -0.27 20.56 11.99
N ASP A 171 -0.34 20.16 10.71
CA ASP A 171 0.87 19.98 9.90
C ASP A 171 1.39 21.29 9.29
N TYR A 172 0.57 22.33 9.18
CA TYR A 172 0.98 23.61 8.57
C TYR A 172 1.98 24.38 9.43
N ASN A 173 1.84 24.33 10.77
CA ASN A 173 2.72 24.98 11.74
C ASN A 173 3.48 23.97 12.62
N LYS A 174 3.40 22.68 12.27
CA LYS A 174 4.03 21.57 12.98
C LYS A 174 3.76 21.57 14.48
N THR A 175 2.52 21.87 14.89
CA THR A 175 2.15 22.06 16.30
C THR A 175 1.03 21.12 16.72
N GLY A 176 1.25 20.42 17.84
CA GLY A 176 0.27 19.65 18.58
C GLY A 176 -0.31 20.44 19.76
N TYR A 177 -1.56 20.14 20.10
CA TYR A 177 -2.29 20.73 21.21
C TYR A 177 -2.77 19.64 22.16
N ARG A 178 -2.78 19.97 23.46
CA ARG A 178 -3.10 19.05 24.57
C ARG A 178 -2.26 17.79 24.47
N PHE A 179 -0.96 17.99 24.65
CA PHE A 179 0.03 16.93 24.62
C PHE A 179 0.16 16.28 26.00
N SER A 180 0.33 14.96 26.04
CA SER A 180 0.80 14.26 27.22
C SER A 180 1.84 13.20 26.90
N LEU A 181 2.73 12.94 27.86
CA LEU A 181 3.75 11.91 27.78
C LEU A 181 3.78 11.11 29.08
N ASP A 182 3.43 9.83 28.97
CA ASP A 182 3.32 8.91 30.09
C ASP A 182 4.47 7.92 30.06
N LYS A 183 5.18 7.77 31.18
CA LYS A 183 6.24 6.76 31.33
C LYS A 183 5.79 5.70 32.32
N PHE A 184 5.80 4.45 31.86
CA PHE A 184 5.50 3.26 32.63
C PHE A 184 6.77 2.44 32.86
N VAL A 185 6.97 1.99 34.09
CA VAL A 185 8.01 1.02 34.48
C VAL A 185 7.31 -0.09 35.27
N ASP A 186 7.51 -1.35 34.88
CA ASP A 186 6.82 -2.51 35.50
C ASP A 186 5.30 -2.36 35.58
N LYS A 187 4.69 -1.81 34.53
CA LYS A 187 3.24 -1.51 34.43
C LYS A 187 2.74 -0.47 35.43
N LYS A 188 3.62 0.27 36.10
CA LYS A 188 3.28 1.39 36.99
C LYS A 188 3.64 2.71 36.33
N LEU A 189 2.75 3.69 36.41
CA LEU A 189 3.01 5.05 35.94
C LEU A 189 4.01 5.72 36.87
N VAL A 190 5.18 6.10 36.34
CA VAL A 190 6.26 6.76 37.10
C VAL A 190 6.40 8.24 36.76
N SER A 191 5.96 8.67 35.58
CA SER A 191 5.96 10.07 35.17
C SER A 191 4.79 10.36 34.25
N HIS A 192 4.14 11.50 34.47
CA HIS A 192 3.07 12.02 33.64
C HIS A 192 3.38 13.49 33.31
N LEU A 193 3.68 13.77 32.04
CA LEU A 193 3.85 15.12 31.54
C LEU A 193 2.57 15.52 30.79
N THR A 194 2.07 16.71 31.06
CA THR A 194 1.02 17.35 30.25
C THR A 194 1.50 18.71 29.77
N ALA A 195 1.03 19.13 28.60
CA ALA A 195 1.36 20.42 28.04
C ALA A 195 0.22 20.98 27.17
N ARG A 196 0.10 22.30 27.14
CA ARG A 196 -0.90 22.96 26.28
C ARG A 196 -0.59 22.73 24.81
N SER A 197 0.69 22.83 24.43
CA SER A 197 1.12 22.63 23.05
C SER A 197 2.53 22.06 22.97
N ILE A 198 2.82 21.42 21.84
CA ILE A 198 4.13 20.90 21.49
C ILE A 198 4.43 21.24 20.02
N SER A 199 5.58 21.81 19.72
CA SER A 199 5.96 22.20 18.35
C SER A 199 7.21 21.45 17.91
N TYR A 200 7.21 20.93 16.68
CA TYR A 200 8.37 20.22 16.12
C TYR A 200 9.38 21.22 15.56
N ASP A 201 10.65 21.10 15.96
CA ASP A 201 11.75 21.87 15.42
C ASP A 201 12.31 21.15 14.18
N THR A 202 12.14 21.74 12.99
CA THR A 202 12.59 21.13 11.73
C THR A 202 14.10 21.19 11.53
N THR A 203 14.83 21.92 12.38
CA THR A 203 16.29 22.09 12.25
C THR A 203 17.08 20.96 12.90
N ALA A 204 16.46 20.15 13.76
CA ALA A 204 17.09 19.05 14.47
C ALA A 204 16.20 17.80 14.47
N VAL A 205 16.82 16.62 14.53
CA VAL A 205 16.07 15.34 14.55
C VAL A 205 15.44 15.14 15.92
N ASN A 206 14.16 14.76 15.96
CA ASN A 206 13.42 14.39 17.18
C ASN A 206 13.33 15.51 18.24
N LYS A 207 13.54 16.76 17.85
CA LYS A 207 13.51 17.89 18.76
C LYS A 207 12.12 18.51 18.81
N TRP A 208 11.58 18.59 20.02
CA TRP A 208 10.24 19.11 20.30
C TRP A 208 10.31 20.19 21.36
N ILE A 209 9.60 21.29 21.13
CA ILE A 209 9.46 22.41 22.06
C ILE A 209 8.09 22.28 22.72
N ILE A 210 8.09 21.97 24.01
CA ILE A 210 6.88 21.79 24.82
C ILE A 210 6.57 23.12 25.51
N LYS A 211 5.32 23.60 25.41
CA LYS A 211 4.87 24.86 26.02
C LYS A 211 3.75 24.67 27.03
N ASP A 212 3.81 25.46 28.09
CA ASP A 212 2.90 25.44 29.24
C ASP A 212 2.77 24.02 29.81
N TYR A 213 3.87 23.51 30.36
CA TYR A 213 3.98 22.11 30.76
C TYR A 213 3.86 21.91 32.27
N MET A 214 3.40 20.72 32.64
CA MET A 214 3.40 20.21 34.00
C MET A 214 3.89 18.76 33.98
N ILE A 215 4.95 18.48 34.73
CA ILE A 215 5.48 17.13 34.93
C ILE A 215 5.14 16.69 36.34
N ARG A 216 4.53 15.52 36.47
CA ARG A 216 4.26 14.85 37.73
C ARG A 216 5.07 13.56 37.79
N GLU A 217 6.07 13.54 38.66
CA GLU A 217 6.87 12.35 38.96
C GLU A 217 6.26 11.62 40.17
N LEU A 218 6.05 10.32 40.03
CA LEU A 218 5.37 9.48 41.02
C LEU A 218 6.40 8.55 41.68
N HIS A 219 6.63 8.74 42.99
CA HIS A 219 7.51 7.92 43.81
C HIS A 219 6.69 7.22 44.91
N GLY A 220 5.93 6.19 44.51
CA GLY A 220 5.00 5.51 45.39
C GLY A 220 3.86 6.44 45.82
N MET A 221 3.80 6.77 47.12
CA MET A 221 2.78 7.69 47.68
C MET A 221 3.21 9.17 47.64
N LYS A 222 4.44 9.46 47.22
CA LYS A 222 4.95 10.84 47.10
C LYS A 222 4.90 11.27 45.65
N GLU A 223 4.57 12.53 45.41
CA GLU A 223 4.60 13.14 44.10
C GLU A 223 5.49 14.38 44.10
N LYS A 224 6.17 14.60 42.97
CA LYS A 224 6.88 15.84 42.70
C LYS A 224 6.29 16.45 41.45
N ILE A 225 5.82 17.70 41.56
CA ILE A 225 5.23 18.45 40.45
C ILE A 225 6.19 19.56 40.05
N THR A 226 6.56 19.58 38.77
CA THR A 226 7.35 20.64 38.15
C THR A 226 6.52 21.31 37.07
N ARG A 227 6.50 22.65 37.05
CA ARG A 227 5.78 23.44 36.04
C ARG A 227 6.74 24.43 35.38
N GLY A 228 6.50 24.72 34.11
CA GLY A 228 7.28 25.72 33.38
C GLY A 228 6.60 26.16 32.09
N GLU A 229 7.08 27.27 31.53
CA GLU A 229 6.51 27.85 30.31
C GLU A 229 7.01 27.18 29.05
N THR A 230 8.29 26.82 28.98
CA THR A 230 8.91 26.18 27.81
C THR A 230 9.91 25.12 28.25
N LEU A 231 9.90 23.97 27.58
CA LEU A 231 10.83 22.87 27.77
C LEU A 231 11.23 22.30 26.41
N ASP A 232 12.53 22.29 26.15
CA ASP A 232 13.10 21.57 25.02
C ASP A 232 13.21 20.09 25.38
N SER A 233 12.68 19.22 24.52
CA SER A 233 12.68 17.78 24.72
C SER A 233 13.12 17.05 23.45
N THR A 234 13.77 15.89 23.64
CA THR A 234 14.05 14.96 22.55
C THR A 234 13.09 13.79 22.70
N ILE A 235 12.11 13.69 21.81
CA ILE A 235 11.11 12.63 21.80
C ILE A 235 11.26 11.89 20.47
N VAL A 236 11.45 10.58 20.52
CA VAL A 236 11.65 9.72 19.34
C VAL A 236 10.31 9.52 18.62
N MET A 237 9.79 10.62 18.07
CA MET A 237 8.60 10.68 17.24
C MET A 237 8.74 11.83 16.25
N GLN A 238 8.24 11.61 15.03
CA GLN A 238 8.20 12.61 13.98
C GLN A 238 6.76 12.84 13.50
N PRO A 239 6.45 14.03 12.96
CA PRO A 239 5.14 14.29 12.37
C PRO A 239 4.66 13.24 11.36
N THR A 240 5.59 12.65 10.61
CA THR A 240 5.30 11.59 9.63
C THR A 240 4.75 10.31 10.24
N ASP A 241 5.01 10.05 11.52
CA ASP A 241 4.64 8.80 12.20
C ASP A 241 3.14 8.74 12.50
N PHE A 242 2.48 9.91 12.58
CA PHE A 242 1.05 10.01 12.88
C PHE A 242 0.23 10.79 11.84
N LEU A 243 0.88 11.48 10.91
CA LEU A 243 0.26 11.95 9.66
C LEU A 243 0.20 10.83 8.63
N ILE A 244 -0.22 9.64 9.06
CA ILE A 244 -0.28 8.46 8.20
C ILE A 244 -1.27 8.75 7.07
N MET A 245 -0.78 8.73 5.84
CA MET A 245 -1.66 8.77 4.68
C MET A 245 -2.49 7.48 4.67
N LYS A 246 -3.82 7.59 4.68
CA LYS A 246 -4.69 6.43 4.45
C LYS A 246 -4.24 5.75 3.14
N ASN A 247 -3.80 4.49 3.23
CA ASN A 247 -3.19 3.67 2.17
C ASN A 247 -1.67 3.83 1.95
N GLN A 248 -0.89 4.28 2.94
CA GLN A 248 0.58 4.39 2.83
C GLN A 248 1.24 3.07 2.39
N GLN A 249 0.70 1.90 2.76
CA GLN A 249 1.20 0.60 2.29
C GLN A 249 1.08 0.38 0.77
N GLU A 250 0.08 0.98 0.10
CA GLU A 250 -0.11 0.87 -1.35
C GLU A 250 0.93 1.67 -2.16
N VAL A 251 1.71 2.50 -1.47
CA VAL A 251 2.68 3.46 -2.06
C VAL A 251 4.13 3.01 -1.87
N LEU A 252 4.38 2.12 -0.91
CA LEU A 252 5.71 1.64 -0.59
C LEU A 252 6.18 0.60 -1.61
N THR A 253 7.44 0.73 -2.04
CA THR A 253 8.11 -0.30 -2.84
C THR A 253 8.48 -1.51 -1.96
N SER A 254 8.63 -2.70 -2.56
CA SER A 254 9.04 -3.92 -1.82
C SER A 254 10.30 -3.73 -0.95
N PRO A 255 11.37 -3.03 -1.38
CA PRO A 255 12.52 -2.75 -0.52
C PRO A 255 12.22 -1.80 0.66
N GLN A 256 11.20 -0.94 0.55
CA GLN A 256 10.80 -0.03 1.62
C GLN A 256 9.92 -0.75 2.65
N LEU A 257 9.09 -1.71 2.23
CA LEU A 257 8.30 -2.57 3.12
C LEU A 257 9.17 -3.46 4.00
N GLY A 258 10.34 -3.89 3.53
CA GLY A 258 11.27 -4.71 4.33
C GLY A 258 12.06 -3.93 5.38
N ARG A 259 11.89 -2.60 5.48
CA ARG A 259 12.60 -1.72 6.43
C ARG A 259 11.69 -1.14 7.53
N THR A 260 10.38 -1.35 7.41
CA THR A 260 9.36 -1.04 8.43
C THR A 260 9.07 -2.26 9.26
#